data_AF-A0A075HS19-F1
#
_entry.id   AF-A0A075HS19-F1
#
_cell.length_a   1.000
_cell.length_b   1.000
_cell.length_c   1.000
_cell.angle_alpha   90.00
_cell.angle_beta   90.00
_cell.angle_gamma   90.00
#
_symmetry.space_group_name_H-M   'P 1'
#
loop_
_entity.id
_entity.type
_entity.pdbx_description
1 polymer ?
#
loop_
_entity_poly.entity_id
_entity_poly.type
_entity_poly.pdbx_seq_one_letter_code
_entity_poly.pdbx_strand_id
1 'polypeptide(L)'
;MVDPTKEQQSLFVIARVLIQNTSSQSLTNLAIDYGEGDKDFIGTLKPGQTIILSPPDGNPLQYVTVTADNGIYVFKAYREPVAMPGMMGS
;
A
#
# COMPACT_ATOMS: atom_id res chain seq x y z
N MET A 1 3.09 -9.34 -2.12
CA MET A 1 1.68 -8.88 -2.07
C MET A 1 1.64 -7.39 -1.84
N VAL A 2 0.73 -6.66 -2.50
CA VAL A 2 0.48 -5.23 -2.30
C VAL A 2 -1.03 -5.05 -2.15
N ASP A 3 -1.45 -4.42 -1.06
CA ASP A 3 -2.86 -4.22 -0.71
C ASP A 3 -3.10 -2.78 -0.21
N PRO A 4 -3.46 -1.86 -1.13
CA PRO A 4 -3.84 -0.50 -0.77
C PRO A 4 -5.33 -0.43 -0.41
N THR A 5 -5.63 0.05 0.79
CA THR A 5 -7.01 0.23 1.25
C THR A 5 -7.28 1.66 1.66
N LYS A 6 -8.48 2.15 1.39
CA LYS A 6 -9.00 3.43 1.85
C LYS A 6 -10.38 3.25 2.45
N GLU A 7 -10.64 3.92 3.56
CA GLU A 7 -11.90 3.83 4.29
C GLU A 7 -12.38 5.24 4.62
N GLN A 8 -13.59 5.56 4.18
CA GLN A 8 -14.24 6.82 4.50
C GLN A 8 -14.79 6.74 5.93
N GLN A 9 -14.23 7.55 6.83
CA GLN A 9 -14.80 7.82 8.16
C GLN A 9 -15.67 9.09 8.08
N SER A 10 -16.45 9.37 9.13
CA SER A 10 -17.37 10.51 9.14
C SER A 10 -16.70 11.87 8.87
N LEU A 11 -15.42 12.04 9.23
CA LEU A 11 -14.70 13.33 9.17
C LEU A 11 -13.43 13.30 8.33
N PHE A 12 -12.92 12.12 7.97
CA PHE A 12 -11.65 11.96 7.26
C PHE A 12 -11.61 10.63 6.51
N VAL A 13 -10.63 10.48 5.62
CA VAL A 13 -10.33 9.20 4.96
C VAL A 13 -9.10 8.61 5.60
N ILE A 14 -9.17 7.34 6.00
CA ILE A 14 -7.99 6.58 6.43
C ILE A 14 -7.51 5.77 5.23
N ALA A 15 -6.25 5.96 4.84
CA ALA A 15 -5.61 5.16 3.81
C ALA A 15 -4.39 4.43 4.35
N ARG A 16 -4.19 3.20 3.90
CA ARG A 16 -3.03 2.38 4.23
C ARG A 16 -2.60 1.54 3.04
N VAL A 17 -1.31 1.34 2.91
CA VAL A 17 -0.71 0.46 1.90
C VAL A 17 0.05 -0.63 2.62
N LEU A 18 -0.47 -1.85 2.58
CA LEU A 18 0.22 -3.02 3.10
C LEU A 18 1.06 -3.64 1.99
N ILE A 19 2.36 -3.81 2.27
CA ILE A 19 3.29 -4.47 1.36
C ILE A 19 3.94 -5.62 2.12
N GLN A 20 3.87 -6.81 1.54
CA GLN A 20 4.52 -7.99 2.06
C GLN A 20 5.44 -8.58 0.98
N ASN A 21 6.70 -8.80 1.33
CA ASN A 21 7.59 -9.58 0.48
C ASN A 21 7.27 -11.07 0.63
N THR A 22 6.54 -11.61 -0.33
CA THR A 22 6.16 -13.02 -0.42
C THR A 22 7.15 -13.86 -1.23
N SER A 23 8.26 -13.28 -1.65
CA SER A 23 9.30 -14.00 -2.41
C SER A 23 10.34 -14.62 -1.47
N SER A 24 11.21 -15.48 -2.01
CA SER A 24 12.34 -16.06 -1.28
C SER A 24 13.57 -15.15 -1.23
N GLN A 25 13.55 -14.00 -1.90
CA GLN A 25 14.67 -13.06 -2.01
C GLN A 25 14.31 -11.69 -1.43
N SER A 26 15.31 -10.92 -0.99
CA SER A 26 15.09 -9.55 -0.56
C SER A 26 14.68 -8.67 -1.75
N LEU A 27 13.71 -7.78 -1.55
CA LEU A 27 13.41 -6.72 -2.50
C LEU A 27 14.34 -5.54 -2.18
N THR A 28 15.11 -5.07 -3.16
CA THR A 28 16.02 -3.91 -3.02
C THR A 28 15.55 -2.74 -3.89
N ASN A 29 15.97 -1.54 -3.51
CA ASN A 29 15.48 -0.27 -4.07
C ASN A 29 13.94 -0.20 -4.13
N LEU A 30 13.30 -0.69 -3.07
CA LEU A 30 11.85 -0.69 -2.96
C LEU A 30 11.34 0.76 -2.91
N ALA A 31 10.59 1.15 -3.94
CA ALA A 31 9.96 2.45 -4.06
C ALA A 31 8.44 2.31 -4.19
N ILE A 32 7.72 3.16 -3.46
CA ILE A 32 6.27 3.18 -3.40
C ILE A 32 5.83 4.52 -3.98
N ASP A 33 5.00 4.50 -5.01
CA ASP A 33 4.49 5.68 -5.69
C ASP A 33 2.98 5.73 -5.52
N TYR A 34 2.48 6.76 -4.84
CA TYR A 34 1.07 6.97 -4.54
C TYR A 34 0.36 7.83 -5.62
N GLY A 35 1.06 8.18 -6.71
CA GLY A 35 0.61 9.14 -7.72
C GLY A 35 0.93 10.59 -7.35
N GLU A 36 0.74 11.51 -8.29
CA GLU A 36 0.96 12.97 -8.11
C GLU A 36 2.36 13.37 -7.61
N GLY A 37 3.36 12.49 -7.75
CA GLY A 37 4.72 12.74 -7.29
C GLY A 37 4.97 12.34 -5.83
N ASP A 38 3.96 11.88 -5.10
CA ASP A 38 4.08 11.37 -3.74
C ASP A 38 4.76 10.00 -3.75
N LYS A 39 5.96 9.90 -3.18
CA LYS A 39 6.75 8.67 -3.18
C LYS A 39 7.49 8.44 -1.88
N ASP A 40 7.54 7.17 -1.48
CA ASP A 40 8.41 6.69 -0.40
C ASP A 40 9.49 5.78 -0.96
N PHE A 41 10.69 5.90 -0.38
CA PHE A 41 11.80 5.00 -0.65
C PHE A 41 12.17 4.21 0.60
N ILE A 42 11.94 2.90 0.57
CA ILE A 42 12.14 2.00 1.72
C ILE A 42 13.54 1.37 1.69
N GLY A 43 14.16 1.27 0.51
CA GLY A 43 15.43 0.59 0.33
C GLY A 43 15.24 -0.92 0.26
N THR A 44 15.30 -1.65 1.37
CA THR A 44 15.26 -3.13 1.36
C THR A 44 14.11 -3.71 2.20
N LEU A 45 13.40 -4.69 1.63
CA LEU A 45 12.38 -5.48 2.35
C LEU A 45 12.74 -6.98 2.30
N LYS A 46 13.04 -7.57 3.46
CA LYS A 46 13.50 -8.97 3.55
C LYS A 46 12.37 -9.98 3.25
N PRO A 47 12.68 -11.23 2.84
CA PRO A 47 11.69 -12.29 2.67
C PRO A 47 10.79 -12.44 3.90
N GLY A 48 9.47 -12.55 3.66
CA GLY A 48 8.47 -12.70 4.72
C GLY A 48 8.13 -11.42 5.49
N GLN A 49 8.90 -10.34 5.33
CA GLN A 49 8.65 -9.08 6.03
C GLN A 49 7.42 -8.37 5.45
N THR A 50 6.67 -7.72 6.35
CA THR A 50 5.52 -6.88 6.02
C THR A 50 5.77 -5.46 6.52
N ILE A 51 5.34 -4.48 5.74
CA ILE A 51 5.30 -3.05 6.12
C ILE A 51 3.91 -2.51 5.84
N ILE A 52 3.52 -1.50 6.63
CA ILE A 52 2.30 -0.73 6.45
C ILE A 52 2.71 0.72 6.35
N LEU A 53 2.30 1.38 5.27
CA LEU A 53 2.62 2.77 4.99
C LEU A 53 1.33 3.59 4.91
N SER A 54 1.42 4.86 5.31
CA SER A 54 0.35 5.83 5.18
C SER A 54 0.71 6.80 4.06
N PRO A 55 -0.13 6.96 3.03
CA PRO A 55 0.07 7.97 2.00
C PRO A 55 0.03 9.39 2.61
N PRO A 56 0.68 10.38 1.97
CA PRO A 56 0.58 11.77 2.40
C PRO A 56 -0.86 12.30 2.40
N ASP A 57 -1.11 13.28 3.27
CA ASP A 57 -2.40 13.97 3.31
C ASP A 57 -2.68 14.71 1.99
N GLY A 58 -3.93 14.66 1.54
CA GLY A 58 -4.34 15.28 0.28
C GLY A 58 -4.04 14.47 -0.97
N ASN A 59 -3.38 13.30 -0.85
CA ASN A 59 -3.22 12.39 -1.98
C ASN A 59 -4.59 11.94 -2.54
N PRO A 60 -4.77 11.81 -3.86
CA PRO A 60 -6.05 11.41 -4.46
C PRO A 60 -6.50 9.98 -4.14
N LEU A 61 -5.61 9.13 -3.61
CA LEU A 61 -5.86 7.74 -3.26
C LEU A 61 -6.49 6.94 -4.41
N GLN A 62 -5.95 7.13 -5.62
CA GLN A 62 -6.43 6.44 -6.82
C GLN A 62 -5.73 5.08 -6.98
N TYR A 63 -4.40 5.06 -6.88
CA TYR A 63 -3.60 3.86 -7.06
C TYR A 63 -2.29 3.93 -6.28
N VAL A 64 -1.62 2.79 -6.20
CA VAL A 64 -0.24 2.64 -5.76
C VAL A 64 0.52 1.85 -6.80
N THR A 65 1.73 2.31 -7.12
CA THR A 65 2.72 1.56 -7.86
C THR A 65 3.87 1.19 -6.92
N VAL A 66 4.30 -0.07 -6.97
CA VAL A 66 5.43 -0.57 -6.19
C VAL A 66 6.47 -1.12 -7.15
N THR A 67 7.70 -0.64 -7.04
CA THR A 67 8.83 -1.09 -7.85
C THR A 67 10.01 -1.56 -7.01
N ALA A 68 10.79 -2.51 -7.51
CA ALA A 68 12.07 -2.93 -6.93
C ALA A 68 13.02 -3.47 -8.03
N ASP A 69 14.33 -3.55 -7.75
CA ASP A 69 15.38 -3.88 -8.75
C ASP A 69 15.19 -5.21 -9.45
N ASN A 70 14.59 -6.18 -8.78
CA ASN A 70 14.38 -7.54 -9.28
C ASN A 70 13.26 -7.63 -10.33
N GLY A 71 13.05 -6.55 -11.10
CA GLY A 71 12.01 -6.45 -12.13
C GLY A 71 10.59 -6.41 -11.57
N ILE A 72 10.43 -6.14 -10.27
CA ILE A 72 9.11 -6.08 -9.65
C ILE A 72 8.47 -4.76 -10.03
N TYR A 73 7.26 -4.87 -10.60
CA TYR A 73 6.35 -3.77 -10.85
C TYR A 73 4.95 -4.23 -10.49
N VAL A 74 4.32 -3.58 -9.52
CA VAL A 74 2.96 -3.89 -9.08
C VAL A 74 2.14 -2.62 -9.09
N PHE A 75 1.05 -2.61 -9.84
CA PHE A 75 0.07 -1.54 -9.85
C PHE A 75 -1.23 -2.01 -9.21
N LYS A 76 -1.79 -1.25 -8.27
CA LYS A 76 -3.05 -1.55 -7.59
C LYS A 76 -3.85 -0.28 -7.35
N ALA A 77 -5.13 -0.29 -7.71
CA ALA A 77 -6.07 0.76 -7.29
C ALA A 77 -6.40 0.60 -5.80
N TYR A 78 -6.63 1.71 -5.10
CA TYR A 78 -7.15 1.65 -3.73
C TYR A 78 -8.55 1.05 -3.73
N ARG A 79 -8.81 0.17 -2.76
CA ARG A 79 -10.13 -0.43 -2.53
C ARG A 79 -10.63 -0.13 -1.13
N GLU A 80 -11.92 -0.31 -0.90
CA GLU A 80 -12.45 -0.35 0.46
C GLU A 80 -12.04 -1.66 1.16
N PRO A 81 -11.90 -1.65 2.50
CA PRO A 81 -11.76 -2.88 3.27
C PRO A 81 -12.95 -3.81 3.00
N VAL A 82 -12.70 -5.11 2.99
CA VAL A 82 -13.82 -6.07 2.92
C VAL A 82 -14.51 -6.03 4.28
N ALA A 83 -15.81 -5.74 4.28
CA ALA A 83 -16.60 -5.79 5.50
C ALA A 83 -16.50 -7.19 6.11
N MET A 84 -15.99 -7.29 7.33
CA MET A 84 -15.99 -8.56 8.04
C MET A 84 -17.44 -8.91 8.43
N PRO A 85 -17.93 -10.13 8.12
CA PRO A 85 -19.25 -10.55 8.55
C PRO A 85 -19.39 -10.38 10.07
N GLY A 86 -20.36 -9.59 10.51
CA GLY A 86 -20.61 -9.28 11.93
C GLY A 86 -20.32 -7.83 12.34
N MET A 87 -19.71 -7.02 11.48
CA MET A 87 -19.63 -5.56 11.65
C MET A 87 -20.82 -4.92 10.93
N MET A 88 -22.03 -5.06 11.47
CA MET A 88 -23.17 -4.24 11.01
C MET A 88 -23.26 -2.97 11.84
N GLY A 89 -23.65 -1.89 11.15
CA GLY A 89 -23.55 -0.50 11.57
C GLY A 89 -24.27 -0.14 12.86
N SER A 90 -23.68 0.86 13.52
CA SER A 90 -24.37 1.79 14.43
C SER A 90 -25.02 2.92 13.65
#